data_AF-A0A7S2XYV0-F1
#
_entry.id   AF-A0A7S2XYV0-F1
#
_cell.length_a   1.000
_cell.length_b   1.000
_cell.length_c   1.000
_cell.angle_alpha   90.00
_cell.angle_beta   90.00
_cell.angle_gamma   90.00
#
_symmetry.space_group_name_H-M   'P 1'
#
loop_
_entity.id
_entity.type
_entity.pdbx_description
1 polymer ?
#
loop_
_entity_poly.entity_id
_entity_poly.type
_entity_poly.pdbx_seq_one_letter_code
_entity_poly.pdbx_strand_id
1 'polypeptide(L)'
;SVAADRCGGSTSYATVTKGDDELFRYYMPDEDDKKLVDELTAKYPTAMPYFFTQDPDYITVKERVAKHTVDGLPAEGIATIGIAVETLRVAEYLTPILQEQLK
;
A
#
# COMPACT_ATOMS: atom_id res chain seq x y z
N SER A 1 -6.23 17.87 10.97
CA SER A 1 -4.89 17.41 10.57
C SER A 1 -5.03 16.17 9.70
N VAL A 2 -3.93 15.73 9.08
CA VAL A 2 -3.86 14.43 8.40
C VAL A 2 -2.85 13.58 9.17
N ALA A 3 -3.24 12.36 9.52
CA ALA A 3 -2.36 11.41 10.17
C ALA A 3 -2.50 10.05 9.51
N ALA A 4 -1.38 9.34 9.36
CA ALA A 4 -1.36 7.97 8.90
C ALA A 4 -0.37 7.20 9.77
N ASP A 5 -0.75 5.98 10.17
CA ASP A 5 0.11 5.06 10.88
C ASP A 5 0.09 3.72 10.15
N ARG A 6 1.30 3.23 9.86
CA ARG A 6 1.51 1.87 9.40
C ARG A 6 1.90 1.05 10.63
N CYS A 7 0.91 0.45 11.30
CA CYS A 7 1.17 -0.41 12.45
C CYS A 7 1.78 -1.75 11.98
N GLY A 8 3.09 -1.73 11.67
CA GLY A 8 4.04 -2.83 11.84
C GLY A 8 3.74 -4.22 11.27
N GLY A 9 2.72 -4.43 10.43
CA GLY A 9 2.47 -5.76 9.86
C GLY A 9 1.15 -5.90 9.14
N SER A 10 0.04 -5.78 9.89
CA SER A 10 -1.27 -6.23 9.40
C SER A 10 -2.32 -5.15 9.42
N THR A 11 -2.11 -4.00 10.05
CA THR A 11 -3.12 -2.94 10.13
C THR A 11 -2.48 -1.59 9.83
N SER A 12 -3.12 -0.83 8.96
CA SER A 12 -2.77 0.54 8.64
C SER A 12 -4.01 1.38 8.83
N TYR A 13 -3.86 2.62 9.27
CA TYR A 13 -4.97 3.57 9.24
C TYR A 13 -4.52 4.94 8.73
N ALA A 14 -5.47 5.66 8.15
CA ALA A 14 -5.35 7.07 7.85
C ALA A 14 -6.57 7.80 8.39
N THR A 15 -6.38 8.96 9.00
CA THR A 15 -7.46 9.80 9.51
C THR A 15 -7.28 11.25 9.07
N VAL A 16 -8.41 11.91 8.79
CA VAL A 16 -8.51 13.34 8.51
C VAL A 16 -9.40 13.98 9.55
N THR A 17 -8.86 14.95 10.28
CA THR A 17 -9.59 15.70 11.30
C THR A 17 -9.66 17.18 10.97
N LYS A 18 -10.66 17.89 11.49
CA LYS A 18 -10.78 19.35 11.44
C LYS A 18 -11.20 19.86 12.82
N GLY A 19 -10.25 20.43 13.57
CA GLY A 19 -10.46 20.68 14.99
C GLY A 19 -10.60 19.36 15.73
N ASP A 20 -11.66 19.22 16.52
CA ASP A 20 -11.99 17.98 17.26
C ASP A 20 -12.85 17.00 16.42
N ASP A 21 -13.27 17.38 15.21
CA ASP A 21 -14.12 16.54 14.36
C ASP A 21 -13.28 15.59 13.49
N GLU A 22 -13.52 14.28 13.60
CA GLU A 22 -13.02 13.28 12.65
C GLU A 22 -13.91 13.29 11.39
N LEU A 23 -13.34 13.77 10.29
CA LEU A 23 -14.05 13.87 9.01
C LEU A 23 -14.01 12.56 8.22
N PHE A 24 -12.93 11.80 8.39
CA PHE A 24 -12.71 10.57 7.63
C PHE A 24 -11.70 9.67 8.34
N ARG A 25 -11.96 8.37 8.34
CA ARG A 25 -11.00 7.35 8.75
C ARG A 25 -11.06 6.16 7.80
N TYR A 26 -9.89 5.73 7.36
CA TYR A 26 -9.70 4.54 6.56
C TYR A 26 -8.83 3.54 7.31
N TYR A 27 -9.15 2.25 7.16
CA TYR A 27 -8.38 1.13 7.69
C TYR A 27 -8.04 0.18 6.56
N MET A 28 -6.85 -0.41 6.63
CA MET A 28 -6.48 -1.58 5.86
C MET A 28 -5.92 -2.63 6.82
N PRO A 29 -6.37 -3.89 6.79
CA PRO A 29 -7.43 -4.45 5.96
C PRO A 29 -8.81 -3.90 6.35
N ASP A 30 -9.66 -3.73 5.35
CA ASP A 30 -11.08 -3.46 5.58
C ASP A 30 -11.84 -4.75 5.98
N GLU A 31 -13.17 -4.67 6.13
CA GLU A 31 -13.96 -5.82 6.57
C GLU A 31 -13.98 -6.98 5.56
N ASP A 32 -13.81 -6.71 4.27
CA ASP A 32 -13.81 -7.76 3.25
C ASP A 32 -12.41 -8.40 3.14
N ASP A 33 -11.36 -7.60 3.26
CA ASP A 33 -9.99 -8.10 3.39
C ASP A 33 -9.85 -9.03 4.62
N LYS A 34 -10.44 -8.67 5.77
CA LYS A 34 -10.41 -9.51 6.98
C LYS A 34 -11.05 -10.88 6.75
N LYS A 35 -12.22 -10.92 6.10
CA LYS A 35 -12.91 -12.19 5.77
C LYS A 35 -12.05 -13.06 4.86
N LEU A 36 -11.42 -12.46 3.85
CA LEU A 36 -10.55 -13.16 2.92
C LEU A 36 -9.31 -13.73 3.65
N VAL A 37 -8.69 -12.94 4.52
CA VAL A 37 -7.55 -13.37 5.34
C VAL A 37 -7.93 -14.52 6.26
N ASP A 38 -9.09 -14.47 6.91
CA ASP A 38 -9.58 -15.54 7.78
C ASP A 38 -9.81 -16.84 7.00
N GLU A 39 -10.46 -16.76 5.83
CA GLU A 39 -10.69 -17.90 4.95
C GLU A 39 -9.36 -18.55 4.49
N LEU A 40 -8.41 -17.72 4.03
CA LEU A 40 -7.14 -18.20 3.51
C LEU A 40 -6.21 -18.70 4.62
N THR A 41 -6.27 -18.13 5.82
CA THR A 41 -5.53 -18.62 6.99
C THR A 41 -6.04 -19.99 7.41
N ALA A 42 -7.36 -20.21 7.39
CA ALA A 42 -7.94 -21.53 7.66
C ALA A 42 -7.53 -22.57 6.60
N LYS A 43 -7.45 -22.16 5.33
CA LYS A 43 -7.04 -23.01 4.22
C LYS A 43 -5.53 -23.32 4.20
N TYR A 44 -4.70 -22.37 4.63
CA TYR A 44 -3.24 -22.43 4.58
C TYR A 44 -2.62 -22.07 5.94
N PRO A 45 -2.74 -22.94 6.95
CA PRO A 45 -2.41 -22.62 8.35
C PRO A 45 -0.91 -22.37 8.61
N THR A 46 -0.03 -22.73 7.67
CA THR A 46 1.42 -22.49 7.77
C THR A 46 1.86 -21.16 7.16
N ALA A 47 0.97 -20.48 6.44
CA ALA A 47 1.25 -19.19 5.84
C ALA A 47 0.95 -18.05 6.82
N MET A 48 1.71 -16.98 6.73
CA MET A 48 1.50 -15.79 7.55
C MET A 48 0.31 -14.98 7.02
N PRO A 49 -0.63 -14.52 7.87
CA PRO A 49 -1.84 -13.82 7.43
C PRO A 49 -1.61 -12.60 6.53
N TYR A 50 -0.53 -11.85 6.74
CA TYR A 50 -0.21 -10.66 5.93
C TYR A 50 0.15 -11.01 4.47
N PHE A 51 0.47 -12.27 4.16
CA PHE A 51 0.62 -12.69 2.77
C PHE A 51 -0.70 -12.61 2.01
N PHE A 52 -1.83 -12.84 2.68
CA PHE A 52 -3.15 -12.81 2.05
C PHE A 52 -3.67 -11.39 1.83
N THR A 53 -3.36 -10.46 2.74
CA THR A 53 -3.74 -9.04 2.55
C THR A 53 -3.03 -8.40 1.36
N GLN A 54 -1.86 -8.94 0.97
CA GLN A 54 -1.06 -8.41 -0.13
C GLN A 54 -1.20 -9.23 -1.43
N ASP A 55 -1.81 -10.42 -1.37
CA ASP A 55 -1.83 -11.36 -2.49
C ASP A 55 -2.46 -10.77 -3.78
N PRO A 56 -3.61 -10.07 -3.73
CA PRO A 56 -4.21 -9.50 -4.95
C PRO A 56 -3.29 -8.51 -5.67
N ASP A 57 -2.59 -7.67 -4.91
CA ASP A 57 -1.63 -6.70 -5.45
C ASP A 57 -0.42 -7.42 -6.07
N TYR A 58 0.11 -8.45 -5.39
CA TYR A 58 1.24 -9.22 -5.90
C TYR A 58 0.88 -10.04 -7.14
N ILE A 59 -0.34 -10.59 -7.24
CA ILE A 59 -0.82 -11.25 -8.46
C ILE A 59 -0.80 -10.25 -9.61
N THR A 60 -1.40 -9.08 -9.42
CA THR A 60 -1.45 -8.02 -10.44
C THR A 60 -0.05 -7.63 -10.93
N VAL A 61 0.90 -7.42 -10.00
CA VAL A 61 2.29 -7.09 -10.35
C VAL A 61 2.95 -8.22 -11.13
N LYS A 62 2.83 -9.47 -10.63
CA LYS A 62 3.45 -10.65 -11.27
C LYS A 62 2.92 -10.87 -12.67
N GLU A 63 1.62 -10.80 -12.88
CA GLU A 63 1.00 -11.02 -14.18
C GLU A 63 1.45 -9.96 -15.19
N ARG A 64 1.44 -8.68 -14.82
CA ARG A 64 1.84 -7.58 -15.72
C ARG A 64 3.32 -7.65 -16.09
N VAL A 65 4.20 -7.94 -15.11
CA VAL A 65 5.64 -8.04 -15.35
C VAL A 65 5.99 -9.31 -16.13
N ALA A 66 5.33 -10.44 -15.84
CA ALA A 66 5.50 -11.67 -16.62
C ALA A 66 5.07 -11.46 -18.08
N LYS A 67 3.92 -10.80 -18.31
CA LYS A 67 3.45 -10.45 -19.64
C LYS A 67 4.44 -9.58 -20.41
N HIS A 68 5.03 -8.57 -19.77
CA HIS A 68 6.10 -7.76 -20.37
C HIS A 68 7.29 -8.62 -20.81
N THR A 69 7.68 -9.61 -20.01
CA THR A 69 8.81 -10.50 -20.32
C THR A 69 8.55 -11.36 -21.56
N VAL A 70 7.29 -11.77 -21.78
CA VAL A 70 6.90 -12.61 -22.93
C VAL A 70 6.70 -11.76 -24.19
N ASP A 71 5.98 -10.64 -24.08
CA ASP A 71 5.49 -9.90 -25.25
C ASP A 71 6.38 -8.69 -25.61
N GLY A 72 7.27 -8.27 -24.70
CA GLY A 72 8.09 -7.06 -24.83
C GLY A 72 7.31 -5.74 -24.69
N LEU A 73 5.99 -5.79 -24.53
CA LEU A 73 5.13 -4.62 -24.35
C LEU A 73 5.24 -4.05 -22.93
N PRO A 74 5.14 -2.72 -22.73
CA PRO A 74 5.21 -2.12 -21.40
C PRO A 74 4.23 -2.76 -20.40
N ALA A 75 4.69 -3.00 -19.17
CA ALA A 75 3.84 -3.44 -18.07
C ALA A 75 2.96 -2.26 -17.61
N GLU A 76 1.76 -2.14 -18.16
CA GLU A 76 0.84 -1.03 -17.87
C GLU A 76 0.57 -0.87 -16.37
N GLY A 77 0.67 0.36 -15.86
CA GLY A 77 0.46 0.67 -14.45
C GLY A 77 1.58 0.20 -13.51
N ILE A 78 2.69 -0.35 -14.03
CA ILE A 78 3.89 -0.66 -13.24
C ILE A 78 4.90 0.47 -13.42
N ALA A 79 5.33 1.07 -12.30
CA ALA A 79 6.37 2.09 -12.32
C ALA A 79 7.71 1.51 -12.77
N THR A 80 8.40 2.21 -13.67
CA THR A 80 9.76 1.85 -14.08
C THR A 80 10.79 2.32 -13.04
N ILE A 81 12.02 1.82 -13.15
CA ILE A 81 13.15 2.31 -12.33
C ILE A 81 13.34 3.82 -12.50
N GLY A 82 13.17 4.35 -13.72
CA GLY A 82 13.25 5.79 -13.97
C GLY A 82 12.19 6.57 -13.18
N ILE A 83 10.94 6.10 -13.18
CA ILE A 83 9.85 6.70 -12.40
C ILE A 83 10.16 6.64 -10.90
N ALA A 84 10.70 5.52 -10.42
CA ALA A 84 11.10 5.38 -9.01
C ALA A 84 12.18 6.41 -8.62
N VAL A 85 13.18 6.62 -9.48
CA VAL A 85 14.23 7.62 -9.25
C VAL A 85 13.65 9.05 -9.21
N GLU A 86 12.78 9.42 -10.15
CA GLU A 86 12.17 10.76 -10.12
C GLU A 86 11.27 10.95 -8.89
N THR A 87 10.53 9.91 -8.50
CA THR A 87 9.71 9.92 -7.28
C THR A 87 10.57 10.16 -6.04
N LEU A 88 11.73 9.50 -5.94
CA LEU A 88 12.65 9.70 -4.82
C LEU A 88 13.20 11.13 -4.77
N ARG A 89 13.52 11.75 -5.91
CA ARG A 89 13.94 13.16 -5.95
C ARG A 89 12.84 14.11 -5.46
N VAL A 90 11.59 13.86 -5.86
CA VAL A 90 10.44 14.64 -5.35
C VAL A 90 10.28 14.45 -3.85
N ALA A 91 10.40 13.21 -3.36
CA ALA A 91 10.33 12.91 -1.93
C ALA A 91 11.44 13.63 -1.13
N GLU A 92 12.67 13.62 -1.62
CA GLU A 92 13.80 14.34 -1.01
C GLU A 92 13.56 15.85 -0.98
N TYR A 93 13.04 16.42 -2.08
CA TYR A 93 12.69 17.83 -2.14
C TYR A 93 11.59 18.22 -1.15
N LEU A 94 10.55 17.38 -1.01
CA LEU A 94 9.40 17.65 -0.14
C LEU A 94 9.70 17.41 1.34
N THR A 95 10.61 16.48 1.65
CA THR A 95 10.91 16.08 3.04
C THR A 95 11.18 17.26 3.98
N PRO A 96 12.11 18.20 3.71
CA PRO A 96 12.36 19.32 4.63
C PRO A 96 11.17 20.26 4.76
N ILE A 97 10.38 20.45 3.70
CA ILE A 97 9.19 21.31 3.70
C ILE A 97 8.11 20.72 4.60
N LEU A 98 7.84 19.42 4.43
CA LEU A 98 6.84 18.71 5.23
C LEU A 98 7.28 18.59 6.69
N GLN A 99 8.57 18.33 6.94
CA GLN A 99 9.11 18.30 8.30
C GLN A 99 8.94 19.63 9.03
N GLU A 100 9.08 20.77 8.35
CA GLU A 100 8.84 22.08 8.96
C GLU A 100 7.35 22.31 9.25
N GLN A 101 6.45 21.88 8.37
CA GLN A 101 4.99 22.02 8.55
C GLN A 101 4.40 21.09 9.61
N LEU A 102 5.10 20.00 9.94
CA LEU A 102 4.68 19.00 10.93
C LEU A 102 5.19 19.31 12.35
N LYS A 103 5.99 20.38 12.54
CA LYS A 103 6.33 20.92 13.86
C LYS A 103 5.17 21.74 14.42
#